data_AF-A0A0S8DJP9-F1
#
_entry.id   AF-A0A0S8DJP9-F1
#
_cell.length_a   1.000
_cell.length_b   1.000
_cell.length_c   1.000
_cell.angle_alpha   90.00
_cell.angle_beta   90.00
_cell.angle_gamma   90.00
#
_symmetry.space_group_name_H-M   'P 1'
#
loop_
_entity.id
_entity.type
_entity.pdbx_description
1 polymer ?
#
loop_
_entity_poly.entity_id
_entity_poly.type
_entity_poly.pdbx_seq_one_letter_code
_entity_poly.pdbx_strand_id
1 'polypeptide(L)'
;WLRGASGNASDPVYVVVSNPAGPPAVVANNDPEAATVTTWKEWRISLQTLADQGISLTDVDKIAIGVGIQSGMATVGGTGTIYIDDIRLYRAGP
;
A
#
# COMPACT_ATOMS: atom_id res chain seq x y z
N TRP A 1 -4.87 -5.42 -6.48
CA TRP A 1 -5.14 -6.66 -5.73
C TRP A 1 -3.91 -7.09 -4.98
N LEU A 2 -4.07 -7.72 -3.82
CA LEU A 2 -2.96 -8.30 -3.06
C LEU A 2 -3.23 -9.76 -2.70
N ARG A 3 -2.16 -10.51 -2.55
CA ARG A 3 -2.15 -11.86 -1.97
C ARG A 3 -0.83 -12.05 -1.23
N GLY A 4 -0.92 -12.48 0.02
CA GLY A 4 0.22 -12.88 0.82
C GLY A 4 0.58 -14.35 0.64
N ALA A 5 1.34 -14.88 1.61
CA ALA A 5 1.66 -16.29 1.71
C ALA A 5 1.56 -16.72 3.18
N SER A 6 1.12 -17.96 3.42
CA SER A 6 0.90 -18.47 4.79
C SER A 6 2.18 -18.55 5.64
N GLY A 7 3.36 -18.50 5.00
CA GLY A 7 4.65 -18.45 5.69
C GLY A 7 5.14 -17.04 6.04
N ASN A 8 4.40 -16.00 5.68
CA ASN A 8 4.76 -14.63 6.02
C ASN A 8 4.47 -14.35 7.51
N ALA A 9 5.24 -13.42 8.10
CA ALA A 9 4.85 -12.80 9.37
C ALA A 9 3.60 -11.92 9.17
N SER A 10 2.85 -11.68 10.24
CA SER A 10 1.65 -10.83 10.24
C SER A 10 2.02 -9.35 10.31
N ASP A 11 2.74 -8.86 9.29
CA ASP A 11 3.18 -7.46 9.19
C ASP A 11 2.17 -6.61 8.41
N PRO A 12 2.03 -5.31 8.75
CA PRO A 12 1.15 -4.40 8.01
C PRO A 12 1.66 -4.19 6.59
N VAL A 13 0.74 -4.10 5.63
CA VAL A 13 1.03 -3.73 4.24
C VAL A 13 0.57 -2.29 4.04
N TYR A 14 1.36 -1.46 3.35
CA TYR A 14 1.03 -0.06 3.12
C TYR A 14 1.41 0.41 1.71
N VAL A 15 0.73 1.45 1.24
CA VAL A 15 1.01 2.17 0.01
C VAL A 15 1.52 3.54 0.36
N VAL A 16 2.54 3.98 -0.36
CA VAL A 16 3.07 5.34 -0.32
C VAL A 16 2.88 5.94 -1.70
N VAL A 17 2.24 7.10 -1.77
CA VAL A 17 2.11 7.90 -2.99
C VAL A 17 2.92 9.17 -2.79
N SER A 18 3.67 9.57 -3.81
CA SER A 18 4.52 10.77 -3.76
C SER A 18 4.29 11.67 -4.98
N ASN A 19 4.55 12.95 -4.77
CA ASN A 19 4.82 13.92 -5.82
C ASN A 19 6.33 14.20 -5.86
N PRO A 20 6.84 14.89 -6.90
CA PRO A 20 8.25 15.27 -7.00
C PRO A 20 8.78 16.08 -5.80
N ALA A 21 7.91 16.76 -5.07
CA ALA A 21 8.23 17.51 -3.86
C ALA A 21 7.12 17.39 -2.82
N GLY A 22 7.46 17.61 -1.54
CA GLY A 22 6.53 17.56 -0.42
C GLY A 22 6.49 16.19 0.29
N PRO A 23 5.73 16.09 1.40
CA PRO A 23 5.58 14.84 2.11
C PRO A 23 4.72 13.84 1.31
N PRO A 24 5.03 12.54 1.36
CA PRO A 24 4.20 11.54 0.70
C PRO A 24 2.91 11.26 1.49
N ALA A 25 1.87 10.80 0.80
CA ALA A 25 0.68 10.25 1.41
C ALA A 25 0.86 8.75 1.66
N VAL A 26 0.46 8.26 2.84
CA VAL A 26 0.65 6.88 3.27
C VAL A 26 -0.69 6.28 3.67
N VAL A 27 -1.01 5.10 3.16
CA VAL A 27 -2.24 4.37 3.50
C VAL A 27 -1.89 2.94 3.85
N ALA A 28 -2.16 2.56 5.10
CA ALA A 28 -2.07 1.18 5.54
C ALA A 28 -3.29 0.37 5.06
N ASN A 29 -3.07 -0.90 4.75
CA ASN A 29 -4.16 -1.86 4.58
C ASN A 29 -4.79 -2.11 5.95
N ASN A 30 -6.11 -2.05 6.03
CA ASN A 30 -6.87 -2.26 7.26
C ASN A 30 -7.05 -3.74 7.61
N ASP A 31 -6.76 -4.64 6.68
CA ASP A 31 -6.76 -6.08 6.93
C ASP A 31 -5.47 -6.49 7.66
N PRO A 32 -5.52 -6.92 8.94
CA PRO A 32 -4.33 -7.36 9.67
C PRO A 32 -3.70 -8.62 9.08
N GLU A 33 -4.44 -9.38 8.26
CA GLU A 33 -3.98 -10.59 7.59
C GLU A 33 -3.45 -10.31 6.17
N ALA A 34 -3.31 -9.04 5.75
CA ALA A 34 -2.90 -8.68 4.40
C ALA A 34 -1.61 -9.37 3.94
N ALA A 35 -0.64 -9.56 4.84
CA ALA A 35 0.60 -10.25 4.53
C ALA A 35 0.47 -11.77 4.48
N THR A 36 -0.52 -12.38 5.13
CA THR A 36 -0.64 -13.84 5.30
C THR A 36 -1.77 -14.47 4.49
N VAL A 37 -2.71 -13.66 3.98
CA VAL A 37 -3.87 -14.13 3.22
C VAL A 37 -3.44 -14.82 1.92
N THR A 38 -3.85 -16.08 1.73
CA THR A 38 -3.48 -16.89 0.56
C THR A 38 -4.50 -16.80 -0.58
N THR A 39 -5.59 -16.07 -0.39
CA THR A 39 -6.55 -15.71 -1.44
C THR A 39 -6.32 -14.27 -1.90
N TRP A 40 -6.65 -13.99 -3.15
CA TRP A 40 -6.59 -12.64 -3.68
C TRP A 40 -7.67 -11.78 -3.00
N LYS A 41 -7.23 -10.70 -2.34
CA LYS A 41 -8.11 -9.68 -1.78
C LYS A 41 -7.95 -8.38 -2.56
N GLU A 42 -9.08 -7.76 -2.85
CA GLU A 42 -9.09 -6.42 -3.42
C GLU A 42 -8.76 -5.41 -2.31
N TRP A 43 -7.83 -4.50 -2.60
CA TRP A 43 -7.52 -3.38 -1.74
C TRP A 43 -7.80 -2.09 -2.49
N ARG A 44 -8.94 -1.48 -2.16
CA ARG A 44 -9.36 -0.20 -2.70
C ARG A 44 -8.96 0.90 -1.74
N ILE A 45 -8.25 1.90 -2.26
CA ILE A 45 -7.88 3.10 -1.56
C ILE A 45 -8.67 4.25 -2.19
N SER A 46 -9.43 4.99 -1.37
CA SER A 46 -10.08 6.20 -1.85
C SER A 46 -9.03 7.25 -2.18
N LEU A 47 -9.11 7.85 -3.37
CA LEU A 47 -8.22 8.96 -3.73
C LEU A 47 -8.39 10.16 -2.80
N GLN A 48 -9.57 10.32 -2.19
CA GLN A 48 -9.80 11.37 -1.20
C GLN A 48 -8.93 11.16 0.06
N THR A 49 -8.75 9.91 0.51
CA THR A 49 -7.86 9.60 1.66
C THR A 49 -6.41 10.01 1.42
N LEU A 50 -5.97 10.02 0.15
CA LEU A 50 -4.65 10.52 -0.24
C LEU A 50 -4.67 12.06 -0.27
N ALA A 51 -5.68 12.67 -0.91
CA ALA A 51 -5.82 14.12 -1.00
C ALA A 51 -5.94 14.80 0.37
N ASP A 52 -6.61 14.15 1.34
CA ASP A 52 -6.74 14.64 2.72
C ASP A 52 -5.39 14.72 3.45
N GLN A 53 -4.35 14.02 2.95
CA GLN A 53 -2.98 14.12 3.45
C GLN A 53 -2.17 15.23 2.75
N GLY A 54 -2.77 15.98 1.84
CA GLY A 54 -2.17 17.14 1.17
C GLY A 54 -1.41 16.81 -0.12
N ILE A 55 -1.52 15.58 -0.65
CA ILE A 55 -0.87 15.22 -1.92
C ILE A 55 -1.64 15.78 -3.12
N SER A 56 -0.91 16.22 -4.15
CA SER A 56 -1.51 16.59 -5.43
C SER A 56 -1.76 15.34 -6.27
N LEU A 57 -3.03 15.03 -6.52
CA LEU A 57 -3.42 13.90 -7.38
C LEU A 57 -3.13 14.14 -8.88
N THR A 58 -2.73 15.36 -9.26
CA THR A 58 -2.45 15.72 -10.67
C THR A 58 -0.99 15.55 -11.07
N ASP A 59 -0.09 15.28 -10.13
CA ASP A 59 1.37 15.23 -10.36
C ASP A 59 2.05 14.09 -9.56
N VAL A 60 1.41 12.92 -9.50
CA VAL A 60 1.97 11.74 -8.83
C VAL A 60 3.10 11.17 -9.68
N ASP A 61 4.30 11.06 -9.10
CA ASP A 61 5.50 10.54 -9.77
C ASP A 61 5.95 9.16 -9.27
N LYS A 62 5.54 8.78 -8.05
CA LYS A 62 5.90 7.49 -7.45
C LYS A 62 4.76 6.87 -6.66
N ILE A 63 4.62 5.56 -6.83
CA ILE A 63 3.83 4.68 -5.96
C ILE A 63 4.76 3.59 -5.44
N ALA A 64 4.82 3.43 -4.12
CA ALA A 64 5.52 2.34 -3.47
C ALA A 64 4.55 1.50 -2.64
N ILE A 65 4.83 0.19 -2.57
CA ILE A 65 4.11 -0.75 -1.71
C ILE A 65 5.15 -1.32 -0.76
N GLY A 66 4.88 -1.25 0.54
CA GLY A 66 5.77 -1.73 1.59
C GLY A 66 5.07 -2.70 2.53
N VAL A 67 5.90 -3.47 3.25
CA VAL A 67 5.48 -4.38 4.34
C VAL A 67 6.27 -3.99 5.59
N GLY A 68 5.61 -3.96 6.74
CA GLY A 68 6.19 -3.54 8.03
C GLY A 68 5.92 -2.07 8.39
N ILE A 69 6.69 -1.53 9.33
CA ILE A 69 6.54 -0.16 9.83
C ILE A 69 7.46 0.83 9.10
N GLN A 70 6.93 1.99 8.72
CA GLN A 70 7.70 3.02 8.00
C GLN A 70 8.86 3.60 8.83
N SER A 71 8.71 3.70 10.15
CA SER A 71 9.78 4.16 11.07
C SER A 71 10.93 3.16 11.26
N GLY A 72 10.83 1.97 10.66
CA GLY A 72 11.78 0.87 10.77
C GLY A 72 12.66 0.63 9.54
N MET A 73 12.83 1.62 8.64
CA MET A 73 13.70 1.50 7.45
C MET A 73 15.16 1.05 7.73
N ALA A 74 15.59 0.99 9.01
CA ALA A 74 16.93 0.59 9.40
C ALA A 74 17.13 -0.93 9.56
N THR A 75 16.07 -1.75 9.63
CA THR A 75 16.23 -3.21 9.65
C THR A 75 15.60 -3.82 8.41
N VAL A 76 16.38 -3.91 7.34
CA VAL A 76 16.08 -4.84 6.24
C VAL A 76 16.06 -6.24 6.85
N GLY A 77 14.88 -6.78 7.08
CA GLY A 77 14.75 -8.03 7.81
C GLY A 77 13.34 -8.58 7.69
N GLY A 78 13.24 -9.85 7.32
CA GLY A 78 12.00 -10.54 7.00
C GLY A 78 12.11 -11.26 5.67
N THR A 79 11.71 -12.52 5.62
CA THR A 79 11.58 -13.29 4.39
C THR A 79 10.10 -13.52 4.15
N GLY A 80 9.66 -13.36 2.92
CA GLY A 80 8.26 -13.56 2.58
C GLY A 80 7.99 -13.21 1.12
N THR A 81 6.75 -13.41 0.70
CA THR A 81 6.33 -13.06 -0.66
C THR A 81 4.96 -12.40 -0.61
N ILE A 82 4.86 -11.23 -1.25
CA ILE A 82 3.60 -10.57 -1.55
C ILE A 82 3.44 -10.55 -3.07
N TYR A 83 2.26 -10.95 -3.53
CA TYR A 83 1.85 -10.85 -4.92
C TYR A 83 0.92 -9.65 -5.07
N ILE A 84 1.20 -8.82 -6.07
CA ILE A 84 0.40 -7.64 -6.41
C ILE A 84 0.00 -7.76 -7.87
N ASP A 85 -1.27 -7.46 -8.16
CA ASP A 85 -1.79 -7.46 -9.53
C ASP A 85 -2.86 -6.39 -9.72
N ASP A 86 -3.19 -6.06 -10.97
CA ASP A 86 -4.31 -5.19 -11.36
C ASP A 86 -4.26 -3.82 -10.64
N ILE A 87 -3.08 -3.18 -10.62
CA ILE A 87 -2.94 -1.79 -10.13
C ILE A 87 -3.64 -0.87 -11.14
N ARG A 88 -4.78 -0.30 -10.74
CA ARG A 88 -5.60 0.52 -11.62
C ARG A 88 -6.37 1.61 -10.86
N LEU A 89 -6.72 2.66 -11.59
CA LEU A 89 -7.69 3.65 -11.14
C LEU A 89 -9.10 3.22 -11.54
N TYR A 90 -10.04 3.39 -10.62
CA TYR A 90 -11.46 3.29 -10.90
C TYR A 90 -12.05 4.68 -10.99
N ARG A 91 -12.99 4.89 -11.92
CA ARG A 91 -13.82 6.10 -11.89
C ARG A 91 -14.67 6.07 -10.63
N ALA A 92 -14.89 7.23 -10.02
CA ALA A 92 -15.94 7.37 -9.02
C ALA A 92 -17.24 6.85 -9.64
N GLY A 93 -18.00 6.06 -8.87
CA GLY A 93 -19.35 5.68 -9.28
C GLY A 93 -20.20 6.94 -9.49
N PRO A 94 -21.32 6.83 -10.23
CA PRO A 94 -22.31 7.90 -10.30
C PRO A 94 -22.82 8.29 -8.90
#